data_AF-A0A2T0XR78-F1
#
_entry.id   AF-A0A2T0XR78-F1
#
_cell.length_a   1.000
_cell.length_b   1.000
_cell.length_c   1.000
_cell.angle_alpha   90.00
_cell.angle_beta   90.00
_cell.angle_gamma   90.00
#
_symmetry.space_group_name_H-M   'P 1'
#
loop_
_entity.id
_entity.type
_entity.pdbx_description
1 polymer ?
#
loop_
_entity_poly.entity_id
_entity_poly.type
_entity_poly.pdbx_seq_one_letter_code
_entity_poly.pdbx_strand_id
1 'polypeptide(L)'
;MKNCPNCGVTLDENANFCSLCGEPLLERNETNLAFIETRQKERKDKILTEYRKLSGFQKRKLFLKISGMILLSGIFITLVIDFVLNGTLSWSRYPVTVGLVLLLNITMGTFWAQRELLWGGLSFISSSVLLVLLDIYSGNSGWGMQLGIPLLFAAYVTVLLLFRLIRRASQKGLNVVAYSLVTSGILCICTEGIINLYWFDSLDFRWSLIVMASSVVTASLMLYVHYRLKKVTDLKRFFHI
;
A
#
# COMPACT_ATOMS: atom_id res chain seq x y z
N MET A 1 -4.60 -10.62 44.61
CA MET A 1 -5.34 -9.86 43.58
C MET A 1 -5.19 -10.57 42.24
N LYS A 2 -6.22 -10.63 41.39
CA LYS A 2 -6.14 -11.29 40.07
C LYS A 2 -6.17 -10.26 38.96
N ASN A 3 -5.24 -10.35 38.01
CA ASN A 3 -5.24 -9.50 36.82
C ASN A 3 -5.89 -10.24 35.66
N CYS A 4 -6.79 -9.56 34.93
CA CYS A 4 -7.38 -10.14 33.75
C CYS A 4 -6.33 -10.28 32.64
N PRO A 5 -6.10 -11.48 32.07
CA PRO A 5 -5.14 -11.67 30.98
C PRO A 5 -5.56 -11.02 29.67
N ASN A 6 -6.82 -10.59 29.55
CA ASN A 6 -7.37 -10.00 28.34
C ASN A 6 -7.40 -8.46 28.39
N CYS A 7 -7.90 -7.85 29.47
CA CYS A 7 -8.04 -6.39 29.57
C CYS A 7 -7.07 -5.72 30.56
N GLY A 8 -6.27 -6.50 31.29
CA GLY A 8 -5.27 -5.99 32.23
C GLY A 8 -5.83 -5.38 33.52
N VAL A 9 -7.15 -5.36 33.70
CA VAL A 9 -7.78 -4.80 34.91
C VAL A 9 -7.53 -5.69 36.13
N THR A 10 -7.24 -5.05 37.27
CA THR A 10 -7.08 -5.69 38.59
C THR A 10 -8.46 -5.98 39.19
N LEU A 11 -8.69 -7.22 39.58
CA LEU A 11 -9.95 -7.70 40.15
C LEU A 11 -9.72 -8.38 41.50
N ASP A 12 -10.80 -8.45 42.28
CA ASP A 12 -10.83 -9.16 43.55
C ASP A 12 -10.42 -10.63 43.39
N GLU A 13 -9.80 -11.18 44.43
CA GLU A 13 -9.23 -12.54 44.40
C GLU A 13 -10.26 -13.65 44.11
N ASN A 14 -11.52 -13.40 44.47
CA ASN A 14 -12.64 -14.32 44.29
C ASN A 14 -13.46 -14.05 43.03
N ALA A 15 -13.03 -13.13 42.14
CA ALA A 15 -13.72 -12.89 40.89
C ALA A 15 -13.53 -14.07 39.93
N ASN A 16 -14.64 -14.70 39.52
CA ASN A 16 -14.65 -15.80 38.55
C ASN A 16 -14.68 -15.33 37.09
N PHE A 17 -15.12 -14.09 36.86
CA PHE A 17 -15.20 -13.47 35.54
C PHE A 17 -14.82 -11.99 35.63
N CYS A 18 -14.27 -11.46 34.54
CA CYS A 18 -13.96 -10.06 34.43
C CYS A 18 -15.23 -9.24 34.20
N SER A 19 -15.52 -8.28 35.08
CA SER A 19 -16.66 -7.36 34.96
C SER A 19 -16.57 -6.44 33.74
N LEU A 20 -15.37 -6.17 33.23
CA LEU A 20 -15.15 -5.26 32.09
C LEU A 20 -15.28 -5.97 30.73
N CYS A 21 -14.72 -7.18 30.61
CA CYS A 21 -14.61 -7.87 29.33
C CYS A 21 -15.27 -9.27 29.29
N GLY A 22 -15.84 -9.73 30.40
CA GLY A 22 -16.52 -11.02 30.50
C GLY A 22 -15.61 -12.25 30.47
N GLU A 23 -14.28 -12.08 30.53
CA GLU A 23 -13.33 -13.20 30.45
C GLU A 23 -13.31 -13.99 31.77
N PRO A 24 -13.45 -15.32 31.76
CA PRO A 24 -13.34 -16.13 32.97
C PRO A 24 -11.92 -16.06 33.53
N LEU A 25 -11.82 -15.81 34.83
CA LEU A 25 -10.57 -15.77 35.57
C LEU A 25 -10.27 -17.17 36.11
N LEU A 26 -9.89 -18.06 35.21
CA LEU A 26 -9.44 -19.40 35.56
C LEU A 26 -8.07 -19.35 36.22
N GLU A 27 -7.84 -20.24 37.18
CA GLU A 27 -6.54 -20.42 37.82
C GLU A 27 -5.53 -20.93 36.78
N ARG A 28 -4.31 -20.37 36.79
CA ARG A 28 -3.30 -20.63 35.76
C ARG A 28 -2.64 -22.00 35.98
N ASN A 29 -3.30 -23.06 35.52
CA ASN A 29 -2.76 -24.41 35.40
C ASN A 29 -2.67 -24.79 33.90
N GLU A 30 -1.95 -25.87 33.58
CA GLU A 30 -1.69 -26.28 32.18
C GLU A 30 -2.97 -26.52 31.37
N THR A 31 -4.02 -27.06 32.00
CA THR A 31 -5.31 -27.32 31.36
C THR A 31 -6.09 -26.03 31.07
N ASN A 32 -6.10 -25.07 31.99
CA ASN A 32 -6.79 -23.79 31.81
C ASN A 32 -6.06 -22.84 30.85
N LEU A 33 -4.73 -22.92 30.74
CA LEU A 33 -3.93 -22.16 29.78
C LEU A 33 -4.31 -22.51 28.33
N ALA A 34 -4.38 -23.80 28.00
CA ALA A 34 -4.81 -24.27 26.69
C ALA A 34 -6.25 -23.81 26.36
N PHE A 35 -7.14 -23.80 27.35
CA PHE A 35 -8.51 -23.32 27.19
C PHE A 35 -8.58 -21.81 26.89
N ILE A 36 -7.81 -20.99 27.62
CA ILE A 36 -7.74 -19.54 27.40
C ILE A 36 -7.20 -19.23 26.00
N GLU A 37 -6.13 -19.88 25.57
CA GLU A 37 -5.55 -19.68 24.23
C GLU A 37 -6.51 -20.07 23.10
N THR A 38 -7.20 -21.20 23.26
CA THR A 38 -8.19 -21.67 22.28
C THR A 38 -9.34 -20.67 22.13
N ARG A 39 -9.87 -20.15 23.25
CA ARG A 39 -10.96 -19.17 23.23
C ARG A 39 -10.53 -17.82 22.63
N GLN A 40 -9.30 -17.38 22.90
CA GLN A 40 -8.73 -16.19 22.28
C GLN A 40 -8.58 -16.36 20.76
N LYS A 41 -8.11 -17.53 20.31
CA LYS A 41 -8.00 -17.88 18.90
C LYS A 41 -9.36 -17.91 18.22
N GLU A 42 -10.35 -18.56 18.82
CA GLU A 42 -11.73 -18.57 18.32
C GLU A 42 -12.33 -17.16 18.20
N ARG A 43 -12.06 -16.27 19.16
CA ARG A 43 -12.52 -14.88 19.10
C ARG A 43 -11.85 -14.12 17.95
N LYS A 44 -10.54 -14.25 17.79
CA LYS A 44 -9.80 -13.64 16.66
C LYS A 44 -10.32 -14.18 15.33
N ASP A 45 -10.56 -15.49 15.25
CA ASP A 45 -11.11 -16.14 14.07
C ASP A 45 -12.53 -15.64 13.78
N LYS A 46 -13.39 -15.45 14.80
CA LYS A 46 -14.73 -14.84 14.62
C LYS A 46 -14.65 -13.43 14.05
N ILE A 47 -13.78 -12.57 14.59
CA ILE A 47 -13.58 -11.19 14.08
C ILE A 47 -13.09 -11.22 12.62
N LEU A 48 -12.12 -12.08 12.31
CA LEU A 48 -11.60 -12.27 10.95
C LEU A 48 -12.69 -12.79 10.00
N THR A 49 -13.55 -13.69 10.47
CA THR A 49 -14.65 -14.26 9.69
C THR A 49 -15.72 -13.22 9.39
N GLU A 50 -16.06 -12.37 10.36
CA GLU A 50 -17.00 -11.27 10.18
C GLU A 50 -16.46 -10.22 9.21
N TYR A 51 -15.18 -9.86 9.31
CA TYR A 51 -14.52 -9.03 8.29
C TYR A 51 -14.54 -9.71 6.92
N ARG A 52 -14.31 -11.02 6.84
CA ARG A 52 -14.33 -11.77 5.57
C ARG A 52 -15.71 -11.76 4.91
N LYS A 53 -16.79 -11.77 5.70
CA LYS A 53 -18.20 -11.72 5.25
C LYS A 53 -18.61 -10.37 4.63
N LEU A 54 -17.88 -9.28 4.90
CA LEU A 54 -18.19 -7.97 4.31
C LEU A 54 -17.91 -7.93 2.80
N SER A 55 -18.83 -7.32 2.05
CA SER A 55 -18.65 -7.02 0.62
C SER A 55 -17.45 -6.11 0.40
N GLY A 56 -16.78 -6.24 -0.76
CA GLY A 56 -15.61 -5.41 -1.10
C GLY A 56 -15.88 -3.90 -1.03
N PHE A 57 -17.12 -3.47 -1.31
CA PHE A 57 -17.55 -2.09 -1.15
C PHE A 57 -17.63 -1.65 0.31
N GLN A 58 -18.15 -2.52 1.19
CA GLN A 58 -18.24 -2.24 2.64
C GLN A 58 -16.85 -2.12 3.27
N LYS A 59 -15.90 -2.98 2.86
CA LYS A 59 -14.50 -2.90 3.32
C LYS A 59 -13.83 -1.58 2.94
N ARG A 60 -13.99 -1.14 1.69
CA ARG A 60 -13.44 0.14 1.22
C ARG A 60 -14.07 1.33 1.94
N LYS A 61 -15.39 1.30 2.16
CA LYS A 61 -16.09 2.33 2.93
C LYS A 61 -15.62 2.40 4.39
N LEU A 62 -15.35 1.25 5.01
CA LEU A 62 -14.76 1.19 6.35
C LEU A 62 -13.34 1.77 6.35
N PHE A 63 -12.51 1.41 5.38
CA PHE A 63 -11.16 1.94 5.23
C PHE A 63 -11.16 3.47 5.05
N LEU A 64 -12.06 4.01 4.22
CA LEU A 64 -12.24 5.45 4.05
C LEU A 64 -12.61 6.15 5.36
N LYS A 65 -13.51 5.58 6.17
CA LYS A 65 -13.88 6.15 7.46
C LYS A 65 -12.69 6.19 8.43
N ILE A 66 -11.97 5.06 8.57
CA ILE A 66 -10.84 4.95 9.50
C ILE A 66 -9.69 5.87 9.05
N SER A 67 -9.29 5.80 7.78
CA SER A 67 -8.24 6.67 7.24
C SER A 67 -8.67 8.13 7.26
N GLY A 68 -9.96 8.41 7.06
CA GLY A 68 -10.58 9.73 7.20
C GLY A 68 -10.33 10.33 8.58
N MET A 69 -10.67 9.57 9.64
CA MET A 69 -10.50 10.01 11.01
C MET A 69 -9.03 10.27 11.36
N ILE A 70 -8.11 9.39 10.93
CA ILE A 70 -6.67 9.53 11.22
C ILE A 70 -6.06 10.73 10.49
N LEU A 71 -6.37 10.90 9.20
CA LEU A 71 -5.80 11.99 8.41
C LEU A 71 -6.37 13.34 8.85
N LEU A 72 -7.68 13.44 9.09
CA LEU A 72 -8.31 14.68 9.55
C LEU A 72 -7.81 15.09 10.94
N SER A 73 -7.63 14.14 11.86
CA SER A 73 -7.07 14.46 13.17
C SER A 73 -5.61 14.92 13.06
N GLY A 74 -4.79 14.27 12.24
CA GLY A 74 -3.41 14.70 11.99
C GLY A 74 -3.31 16.09 11.36
N ILE A 75 -4.17 16.40 10.38
CA ILE A 75 -4.28 17.73 9.76
C ILE A 75 -4.66 18.77 10.82
N PHE A 76 -5.67 18.48 11.64
CA PHE A 76 -6.12 19.40 12.69
C PHE A 76 -5.03 19.67 13.73
N ILE A 77 -4.37 18.63 14.23
CA ILE A 77 -3.29 18.74 15.22
C ILE A 77 -2.13 19.59 14.67
N THR A 78 -1.68 19.30 13.44
CA THR A 78 -0.57 20.03 12.82
C THR A 78 -0.89 21.50 12.56
N LEU A 79 -2.14 21.81 12.17
CA LEU A 79 -2.63 23.18 12.03
C LEU A 79 -2.63 23.94 13.36
N VAL A 80 -3.17 23.32 14.42
CA VAL A 80 -3.23 23.94 15.75
C VAL A 80 -1.83 24.20 16.29
N ILE A 81 -0.91 23.23 16.17
CA ILE A 81 0.48 23.40 16.64
C ILE A 81 1.17 24.54 15.90
N ASP A 82 1.07 24.60 14.57
CA ASP A 82 1.69 25.65 13.77
C ASP A 82 1.11 27.04 14.08
N PHE A 83 -0.21 27.12 14.25
CA PHE A 83 -0.88 28.35 14.61
C PHE A 83 -0.49 28.84 16.01
N VAL A 84 -0.40 27.95 17.00
CA VAL A 84 -0.01 28.29 18.37
C VAL A 84 1.46 28.71 18.46
N LEU A 85 2.36 28.07 17.70
CA LEU A 85 3.79 28.36 17.76
C LEU A 85 4.20 29.59 16.92
N ASN A 86 3.62 29.77 15.74
CA ASN A 86 4.07 30.82 14.79
C ASN A 86 3.05 31.92 14.53
N GLY A 87 1.81 31.78 15.01
CA GLY A 87 0.71 32.70 14.69
C GLY A 87 0.34 32.75 13.20
N THR A 88 0.97 31.94 12.35
CA THR A 88 0.83 31.93 10.89
C THR A 88 0.93 30.50 10.35
N LEU A 89 0.42 30.28 9.13
CA LEU A 89 0.46 29.00 8.43
C LEU A 89 1.82 28.85 7.73
N SER A 90 2.81 28.32 8.45
CA SER A 90 4.20 28.27 7.99
C SER A 90 4.59 26.88 7.46
N TRP A 91 4.64 25.87 8.32
CA TRP A 91 4.99 24.49 7.98
C TRP A 91 3.80 23.55 7.94
N SER A 92 2.67 23.88 8.58
CA SER A 92 1.47 23.03 8.53
C SER A 92 0.89 22.88 7.12
N ARG A 93 1.16 23.83 6.22
CA ARG A 93 0.76 23.75 4.80
C ARG A 93 1.23 22.47 4.09
N TYR A 94 2.36 21.88 4.50
CA TYR A 94 2.87 20.62 3.94
C TYR A 94 2.00 19.41 4.32
N PRO A 95 1.87 19.03 5.61
CA PRO A 95 1.05 17.90 6.01
C PRO A 95 -0.44 18.10 5.70
N VAL A 96 -0.94 19.34 5.73
CA VAL A 96 -2.32 19.65 5.33
C VAL A 96 -2.57 19.26 3.87
N THR A 97 -1.75 19.76 2.94
CA THR A 97 -1.92 19.51 1.51
C THR A 97 -1.73 18.03 1.17
N VAL A 98 -0.71 17.37 1.74
CA VAL A 98 -0.50 15.92 1.58
C VAL A 98 -1.70 15.14 2.10
N GLY A 99 -2.18 15.46 3.32
CA GLY A 99 -3.31 14.79 3.93
C GLY A 99 -4.60 14.94 3.13
N LEU A 100 -4.90 16.13 2.61
CA LEU A 100 -6.06 16.39 1.75
C LEU A 100 -6.00 15.61 0.44
N VAL A 101 -4.84 15.59 -0.22
CA VAL A 101 -4.65 14.84 -1.48
C VAL A 101 -4.79 13.34 -1.24
N LEU A 102 -4.26 12.81 -0.12
CA LEU A 102 -4.45 11.41 0.26
C LEU A 102 -5.92 11.08 0.52
N LEU A 103 -6.64 11.92 1.28
CA LEU A 103 -8.08 11.75 1.53
C LEU A 103 -8.88 11.71 0.23
N LEU A 104 -8.56 12.63 -0.70
CA LEU A 104 -9.17 12.70 -2.01
C LEU A 104 -8.92 11.41 -2.81
N ASN A 105 -7.68 10.92 -2.85
CA ASN A 105 -7.32 9.67 -3.53
C ASN A 105 -8.01 8.43 -2.95
N ILE A 106 -8.10 8.34 -1.62
CA ILE A 106 -8.78 7.24 -0.93
C ILE A 106 -10.30 7.28 -1.20
N THR A 107 -10.88 8.48 -1.21
CA THR A 107 -12.29 8.67 -1.54
C THR A 107 -12.56 8.24 -2.98
N MET A 108 -11.75 8.72 -3.93
CA MET A 108 -11.87 8.36 -5.34
C MET A 108 -11.68 6.86 -5.59
N GLY A 109 -10.69 6.24 -4.92
CA GLY A 109 -10.45 4.80 -4.98
C GLY A 109 -11.58 3.97 -4.39
N THR A 110 -12.37 4.52 -3.46
CA THR A 110 -13.54 3.83 -2.89
C THR A 110 -14.72 3.81 -3.85
N PHE A 111 -15.03 4.93 -4.51
CA PHE A 111 -16.20 5.06 -5.38
C PHE A 111 -15.94 4.60 -6.83
N TRP A 112 -14.75 4.86 -7.39
CA TRP A 112 -14.43 4.58 -8.80
C TRP A 112 -13.51 3.38 -9.03
N ALA A 113 -13.40 2.49 -8.06
CA ALA A 113 -12.54 1.29 -8.16
C ALA A 113 -12.80 0.39 -9.38
N GLN A 114 -13.98 0.47 -10.01
CA GLN A 114 -14.32 -0.31 -11.19
C GLN A 114 -13.80 0.31 -12.50
N ARG A 115 -13.45 1.61 -12.49
CA ARG A 115 -13.00 2.35 -13.68
C ARG A 115 -11.52 2.70 -13.56
N GLU A 116 -10.70 1.68 -13.83
CA GLU A 116 -9.22 1.66 -13.74
C GLU A 116 -8.55 2.95 -14.19
N LEU A 117 -8.89 3.32 -15.43
CA LEU A 117 -8.28 4.45 -16.12
C LEU A 117 -8.72 5.81 -15.56
N LEU A 118 -10.00 5.94 -15.15
CA LEU A 118 -10.50 7.17 -14.57
C LEU A 118 -9.88 7.42 -13.19
N TRP A 119 -9.82 6.37 -12.36
CA TRP A 119 -9.16 6.46 -11.06
C TRP A 119 -7.68 6.79 -11.22
N GLY A 120 -6.96 6.10 -12.11
CA GLY A 120 -5.55 6.38 -12.37
C GLY A 120 -5.30 7.79 -12.89
N GLY A 121 -6.11 8.29 -13.83
CA GLY A 121 -5.97 9.65 -14.36
C GLY A 121 -6.26 10.73 -13.31
N LEU A 122 -7.32 10.56 -12.52
CA LEU A 122 -7.68 11.51 -11.49
C LEU A 122 -6.67 11.53 -10.33
N SER A 123 -6.15 10.35 -9.97
CA SER A 123 -5.04 10.21 -9.03
C SER A 123 -3.79 10.92 -9.52
N PHE A 124 -3.44 10.75 -10.81
CA PHE A 124 -2.32 11.47 -11.44
C PHE A 124 -2.49 12.99 -11.38
N ILE A 125 -3.68 13.51 -11.72
CA ILE A 125 -3.96 14.94 -11.64
C ILE A 125 -3.79 15.45 -10.21
N SER A 126 -4.37 14.77 -9.23
CA SER A 126 -4.27 15.18 -7.82
C SER A 126 -2.83 15.15 -7.28
N SER A 127 -2.05 14.14 -7.66
CA SER A 127 -0.62 14.03 -7.29
C SER A 127 0.24 15.07 -8.01
N SER A 128 -0.11 15.43 -9.25
CA SER A 128 0.59 16.50 -9.98
C SER A 128 0.35 17.86 -9.32
N VAL A 129 -0.89 18.15 -8.92
CA VAL A 129 -1.23 19.36 -8.14
C VAL A 129 -0.46 19.38 -6.81
N LEU A 130 -0.34 18.24 -6.12
CA LEU A 130 0.47 18.14 -4.91
C LEU A 130 1.92 18.55 -5.17
N LEU A 131 2.57 17.98 -6.18
CA LEU A 131 3.97 18.28 -6.51
C LEU A 131 4.19 19.76 -6.83
N VAL A 132 3.27 20.37 -7.59
CA VAL A 132 3.34 21.81 -7.92
C VAL A 132 3.15 22.67 -6.67
N LEU A 133 2.20 22.32 -5.78
CA LEU A 133 2.02 23.04 -4.52
C LEU A 133 3.26 22.94 -3.63
N LEU A 134 3.89 21.77 -3.56
CA LEU A 134 5.13 21.57 -2.81
C LEU A 134 6.28 22.41 -3.39
N ASP A 135 6.39 22.49 -4.73
CA ASP A 135 7.36 23.33 -5.41
C ASP A 135 7.16 24.81 -5.04
N ILE A 136 5.93 25.31 -5.14
CA ILE A 136 5.56 26.69 -4.75
C ILE A 136 5.92 26.95 -3.28
N TYR A 137 5.65 26.00 -2.38
CA TYR A 137 5.98 26.15 -0.95
C TYR A 137 7.48 26.19 -0.68
N SER A 138 8.27 25.47 -1.49
CA SER A 138 9.72 25.40 -1.41
C SER A 138 10.47 26.58 -2.06
N GLY A 139 9.74 27.53 -2.68
CA GLY A 139 10.34 28.69 -3.34
C GLY A 139 10.23 28.68 -4.87
N ASN A 140 9.37 27.85 -5.44
CA ASN A 140 9.04 27.81 -6.87
C ASN A 140 10.27 27.65 -7.78
N SER A 141 11.06 26.61 -7.53
CA SER A 141 12.26 26.33 -8.33
C SER A 141 11.95 25.70 -9.69
N GLY A 142 10.68 25.34 -9.95
CA GLY A 142 10.23 24.73 -11.20
C GLY A 142 10.41 23.22 -11.25
N TRP A 143 11.00 22.62 -10.21
CA TRP A 143 11.27 21.18 -10.13
C TRP A 143 9.97 20.36 -10.17
N GLY A 144 8.86 20.90 -9.66
CA GLY A 144 7.58 20.21 -9.66
C GLY A 144 7.10 19.94 -11.09
N MET A 145 7.22 20.92 -11.97
CA MET A 145 6.78 20.83 -13.37
C MET A 145 7.81 20.10 -14.25
N GLN A 146 9.09 20.41 -14.11
CA GLN A 146 10.14 19.93 -15.02
C GLN A 146 10.69 18.55 -14.64
N LEU A 147 10.68 18.20 -13.35
CA LEU A 147 11.22 16.92 -12.86
C LEU A 147 10.11 16.04 -12.28
N GLY A 148 9.29 16.59 -11.37
CA GLY A 148 8.28 15.87 -10.62
C GLY A 148 7.19 15.26 -11.50
N ILE A 149 6.52 16.07 -12.32
CA ILE A 149 5.42 15.60 -13.19
C ILE A 149 5.88 14.56 -14.22
N PRO A 150 7.01 14.74 -14.95
CA PRO A 150 7.51 13.71 -15.86
C PRO A 150 7.84 12.38 -15.17
N LEU A 151 8.47 12.42 -14.00
CA LEU A 151 8.74 11.21 -13.20
C LEU A 151 7.45 10.54 -12.74
N LEU A 152 6.49 11.34 -12.27
CA LEU A 152 5.17 10.86 -11.86
C LEU A 152 4.45 10.22 -13.05
N PHE A 153 4.48 10.83 -14.22
CA PHE A 153 3.88 10.30 -15.43
C PHE A 153 4.49 8.95 -15.82
N ALA A 154 5.82 8.83 -15.82
CA ALA A 154 6.52 7.57 -16.07
C ALA A 154 6.11 6.48 -15.06
N ALA A 155 5.99 6.81 -13.78
CA ALA A 155 5.52 5.89 -12.74
C ALA A 155 4.06 5.44 -12.97
N TYR A 156 3.15 6.35 -13.29
CA TYR A 156 1.75 5.99 -13.57
C TYR A 156 1.62 5.12 -14.82
N VAL A 157 2.32 5.45 -15.90
CA VAL A 157 2.31 4.66 -17.13
C VAL A 157 2.84 3.26 -16.88
N THR A 158 3.97 3.11 -16.20
CA THR A 158 4.56 1.79 -15.89
C THR A 158 3.65 0.94 -15.00
N VAL A 159 3.03 1.51 -13.97
CA VAL A 159 2.06 0.81 -13.12
C VAL A 159 0.81 0.39 -13.90
N LEU A 160 0.24 1.28 -14.74
CA LEU A 160 -0.92 0.95 -15.57
C LEU A 160 -0.60 -0.15 -16.60
N LEU A 161 0.59 -0.12 -17.19
CA LEU A 161 1.07 -1.16 -18.11
C LEU A 161 1.21 -2.49 -17.38
N LEU A 162 1.90 -2.52 -16.23
CA LEU A 162 2.05 -3.71 -15.40
C LEU A 162 0.68 -4.32 -15.06
N PHE A 163 -0.24 -3.48 -14.62
CA PHE A 163 -1.57 -3.91 -14.23
C PHE A 163 -2.37 -4.50 -15.42
N ARG A 164 -2.27 -3.88 -16.61
CA ARG A 164 -2.86 -4.42 -17.84
C ARG A 164 -2.23 -5.76 -18.25
N LEU A 165 -0.92 -5.90 -18.14
CA LEU A 165 -0.20 -7.15 -18.43
C LEU A 165 -0.67 -8.28 -17.49
N ILE A 166 -0.77 -8.00 -16.20
CA ILE A 166 -1.24 -8.96 -15.18
C ILE A 166 -2.70 -9.37 -15.44
N ARG A 167 -3.56 -8.42 -15.85
CA ARG A 167 -4.97 -8.71 -16.17
C ARG A 167 -5.14 -9.57 -17.42
N ARG A 168 -4.31 -9.37 -18.44
CA ARG A 168 -4.33 -10.17 -19.68
C ARG A 168 -3.71 -11.56 -19.49
N ALA A 169 -2.89 -11.76 -18.46
CA ALA A 169 -2.28 -13.06 -18.19
C ALA A 169 -3.33 -14.08 -17.73
N SER A 170 -3.53 -15.13 -18.53
CA SER A 170 -4.47 -16.22 -18.24
C SER A 170 -4.08 -17.02 -17.00
N GLN A 171 -2.78 -17.28 -16.78
CA GLN A 171 -2.27 -17.93 -15.58
C GLN A 171 -1.38 -16.98 -14.79
N LYS A 172 -1.77 -16.72 -13.54
CA LYS A 172 -0.99 -15.90 -12.62
C LYS A 172 0.00 -16.80 -11.88
N GLY A 173 1.24 -16.36 -11.79
CA GLY A 173 2.33 -17.11 -11.17
C GLY A 173 3.64 -16.39 -11.44
N LEU A 174 4.68 -17.14 -11.80
CA LEU A 174 6.01 -16.61 -12.06
C LEU A 174 6.06 -15.53 -13.16
N ASN A 175 5.10 -15.56 -14.10
CA ASN A 175 4.93 -14.52 -15.12
C ASN A 175 4.67 -13.11 -14.55
N VAL A 176 3.92 -13.02 -13.44
CA VAL A 176 3.64 -11.72 -12.79
C VAL A 176 4.94 -11.10 -12.27
N VAL A 177 5.81 -11.92 -11.69
CA VAL A 177 7.11 -11.46 -11.18
C VAL A 177 8.01 -11.01 -12.33
N ALA A 178 8.02 -11.75 -13.43
CA ALA A 178 8.76 -11.37 -14.64
C ALA A 178 8.29 -10.01 -15.20
N TYR A 179 6.99 -9.79 -15.33
CA TYR A 179 6.45 -8.50 -15.77
C TYR A 179 6.84 -7.36 -14.82
N SER A 180 6.75 -7.59 -13.50
CA SER A 180 7.17 -6.59 -12.51
C SER A 180 8.64 -6.19 -12.71
N LEU A 181 9.55 -7.16 -12.88
CA LEU A 181 10.98 -6.92 -13.09
C LEU A 181 11.26 -6.11 -14.36
N VAL A 182 10.60 -6.45 -15.47
CA VAL A 182 10.76 -5.71 -16.74
C VAL A 182 10.24 -4.28 -16.56
N THR A 183 9.05 -4.10 -15.97
CA THR A 183 8.49 -2.75 -15.77
C THR A 183 9.30 -1.90 -14.81
N SER A 184 9.92 -2.48 -13.77
CA SER A 184 10.86 -1.75 -12.91
C SER A 184 12.12 -1.34 -13.66
N GLY A 185 12.66 -2.20 -14.54
CA GLY A 185 13.78 -1.83 -15.41
C GLY A 185 13.43 -0.66 -16.33
N ILE A 186 12.24 -0.67 -16.93
CA ILE A 186 11.75 0.44 -17.78
C ILE A 186 11.64 1.73 -16.94
N LEU A 187 11.09 1.64 -15.74
CA LEU A 187 10.99 2.79 -14.84
C LEU A 187 12.38 3.35 -14.51
N CYS A 188 13.38 2.50 -14.24
CA CYS A 188 14.75 2.94 -13.99
C CYS A 188 15.35 3.72 -15.19
N ILE A 189 15.15 3.26 -16.42
CA ILE A 189 15.59 3.99 -17.63
C ILE A 189 14.90 5.34 -17.72
N CYS A 190 13.57 5.38 -17.55
CA CYS A 190 12.83 6.64 -17.55
C CYS A 190 13.34 7.59 -16.46
N THR A 191 13.60 7.10 -15.26
CA THR A 191 14.08 7.94 -14.15
C THR A 191 15.46 8.52 -14.43
N GLU A 192 16.41 7.71 -14.91
CA GLU A 192 17.76 8.20 -15.23
C GLU A 192 17.72 9.19 -16.39
N GLY A 193 16.94 8.89 -17.45
CA GLY A 193 16.79 9.80 -18.58
C GLY A 193 16.18 11.15 -18.20
N ILE A 194 15.13 11.16 -17.37
CA ILE A 194 14.49 12.41 -16.91
C ILE A 194 15.43 13.20 -15.99
N ILE A 195 16.16 12.53 -15.09
CA ILE A 195 17.12 13.19 -14.20
C ILE A 195 18.28 13.80 -14.99
N ASN A 196 18.82 13.06 -15.96
CA ASN A 196 19.97 13.54 -16.74
C ASN A 196 19.59 14.67 -17.69
N LEU A 197 18.39 14.61 -18.27
CA LEU A 197 17.85 15.72 -19.05
C LEU A 197 17.66 16.98 -18.18
N TYR A 198 17.23 16.82 -16.92
CA TYR A 198 17.02 17.96 -16.02
C TYR A 198 18.32 18.62 -15.52
N TRP A 199 19.37 17.83 -15.25
CA TRP A 199 20.62 18.34 -14.66
C TRP A 199 21.74 18.61 -15.67
N PHE A 200 21.82 17.83 -16.75
CA PHE A 200 22.97 17.82 -17.66
C PHE A 200 22.60 18.12 -19.12
N ASP A 201 21.30 18.26 -19.43
CA ASP A 201 20.78 18.39 -20.79
C ASP A 201 21.26 17.29 -21.76
N SER A 202 21.72 16.14 -21.22
CA SER A 202 22.23 14.98 -21.97
C SER A 202 21.49 13.70 -21.58
N LEU A 203 21.42 12.75 -22.51
CA LEU A 203 20.81 11.43 -22.30
C LEU A 203 21.89 10.36 -22.16
N ASP A 204 22.63 10.42 -21.05
CA ASP A 204 23.66 9.44 -20.74
C ASP A 204 23.13 8.37 -19.78
N PHE A 205 22.96 7.14 -20.24
CA PHE A 205 22.45 6.05 -19.40
C PHE A 205 23.60 5.19 -18.87
N ARG A 206 23.74 5.09 -17.54
CA ARG A 206 24.80 4.32 -16.88
C ARG A 206 24.23 3.18 -16.05
N TRP A 207 23.56 3.49 -14.95
CA TRP A 207 23.08 2.45 -14.03
C TRP A 207 21.80 1.78 -14.53
N SER A 208 20.96 2.48 -15.28
CA SER A 208 19.65 1.95 -15.67
C SER A 208 19.77 0.85 -16.72
N LEU A 209 20.79 0.93 -17.58
CA LEU A 209 21.09 -0.13 -18.55
C LEU A 209 21.53 -1.42 -17.87
N ILE A 210 22.33 -1.33 -16.81
CA ILE A 210 22.77 -2.49 -16.02
C ILE A 210 21.55 -3.13 -15.33
N VAL A 211 20.68 -2.31 -14.74
CA VAL A 211 19.44 -2.79 -14.11
C VAL A 211 18.49 -3.41 -15.13
N MET A 212 18.35 -2.81 -16.32
CA MET A 212 17.52 -3.37 -17.39
C MET A 212 18.06 -4.70 -17.92
N ALA A 213 19.37 -4.80 -18.16
CA ALA A 213 19.98 -6.03 -18.65
C ALA A 213 19.76 -7.18 -17.66
N SER A 214 20.02 -6.94 -16.37
CA SER A 214 19.84 -7.94 -15.32
C SER A 214 18.36 -8.32 -15.10
N SER A 215 17.45 -7.33 -15.14
CA SER A 215 16.02 -7.59 -14.98
C SER A 215 15.44 -8.38 -16.15
N VAL A 216 15.85 -8.08 -17.38
CA VAL A 216 15.42 -8.81 -18.60
C VAL A 216 15.91 -10.25 -18.56
N VAL A 217 17.18 -10.51 -18.25
CA VAL A 217 17.71 -11.89 -18.17
C VAL A 217 16.94 -12.71 -17.14
N THR A 218 16.70 -12.14 -15.95
CA THR A 218 15.96 -12.79 -14.87
C THR A 218 14.49 -13.03 -15.25
N ALA A 219 13.84 -12.02 -15.85
CA ALA A 219 12.46 -12.12 -16.31
C ALA A 219 12.30 -13.18 -17.42
N SER A 220 13.23 -13.24 -18.37
CA SER A 220 13.24 -14.24 -19.44
C SER A 220 13.33 -15.66 -18.90
N LEU A 221 14.20 -15.92 -17.92
CA LEU A 221 14.30 -17.22 -17.25
C LEU A 221 12.97 -17.59 -16.56
N MET A 222 12.39 -16.63 -15.83
CA MET A 222 11.10 -16.81 -15.16
C MET A 222 9.96 -17.13 -16.14
N LEU A 223 9.90 -16.43 -17.27
CA LEU A 223 8.93 -16.69 -18.33
C LEU A 223 9.14 -18.07 -18.96
N TYR A 224 10.38 -18.46 -19.20
CA TYR A 224 10.73 -19.78 -19.74
C TYR A 224 10.24 -20.90 -18.82
N VAL A 225 10.53 -20.81 -17.53
CA VAL A 225 10.07 -21.80 -16.53
C VAL A 225 8.54 -21.85 -16.48
N HIS A 226 7.89 -20.69 -16.49
CA HIS A 226 6.43 -20.62 -16.42
C HIS A 226 5.72 -21.24 -17.62
N TYR A 227 6.18 -20.94 -18.84
CA TYR A 227 5.48 -21.34 -20.07
C TYR A 227 5.95 -22.67 -20.64
N ARG A 228 7.24 -23.01 -20.51
CA ARG A 228 7.80 -24.25 -21.08
C ARG A 228 7.84 -25.37 -20.05
N LEU A 229 8.36 -25.11 -18.84
CA LEU A 229 8.60 -26.18 -17.87
C LEU A 229 7.30 -26.68 -17.23
N LYS A 230 6.39 -25.77 -16.85
CA LYS A 230 5.09 -26.14 -16.25
C LYS A 230 4.23 -27.01 -17.16
N LYS A 231 4.25 -26.76 -18.48
CA LYS A 231 3.56 -27.61 -19.46
C LYS A 231 4.15 -29.03 -19.52
N VAL A 232 5.47 -29.17 -19.40
CA VAL A 232 6.16 -30.47 -19.51
C VAL A 232 5.96 -31.33 -18.26
N THR A 233 5.92 -30.75 -17.05
CA THR A 233 5.64 -31.52 -15.82
C THR A 233 4.19 -32.00 -15.73
N ASP A 234 3.21 -31.23 -16.21
CA ASP A 234 1.82 -31.71 -16.31
C ASP A 234 1.67 -32.82 -17.36
N LEU A 235 2.46 -32.79 -18.44
CA LEU A 235 2.52 -33.87 -19.44
C LEU A 235 3.06 -35.19 -18.87
N LYS A 236 4.10 -35.14 -18.02
CA LYS A 236 4.61 -36.33 -17.30
C LYS A 236 3.60 -36.93 -16.31
N ARG A 237 2.63 -36.15 -15.83
CA ARG A 237 1.55 -36.65 -14.98
C ARG A 237 0.41 -37.28 -15.79
N PHE A 238 0.26 -36.87 -17.05
CA PHE A 238 -0.73 -37.41 -17.98
C PHE A 238 -0.26 -38.71 -18.65
N PHE A 239 1.04 -38.80 -18.94
CA PHE A 239 1.67 -40.04 -19.37
C PHE A 239 2.27 -40.71 -18.13
N HIS A 240 1.52 -41.62 -17.50
CA HIS A 240 2.02 -42.53 -16.48
C HIS A 240 3.20 -43.36 -17.05
N ILE A 241 4.41 -42.80 -16.99
CA ILE A 241 5.70 -43.46 -17.23
C ILE A 241 6.61 -43.07 -16.07
#